data_AF-A0A5N5IXG4-F1
#
_entry.id   AF-A0A5N5IXG4-F1
#
_cell.length_a   1.000
_cell.length_b   1.000
_cell.length_c   1.000
_cell.angle_alpha   90.00
_cell.angle_beta   90.00
_cell.angle_gamma   90.00
#
_symmetry.space_group_name_H-M   'P 1'
#
loop_
_entity.id
_entity.type
_entity.pdbx_description
1 polymer ?
#
loop_
_entity_poly.entity_id
_entity_poly.type
_entity_poly.pdbx_seq_one_letter_code
_entity_poly.pdbx_strand_id
1 'polypeptide(L)'
;PRKTSTTTRVSIPPNVPPEAVISALQEHIPILSAQPYMVKFEPRAVPVKDLVRDPFFRADGLPLRAFLSRRRSRHWHPGRHTVVVPCVFQSFAAGTRCRADVQGGVTIGSSYEVRRR
;
A
#
# COMPACT_ATOMS: atom_id res chain seq x y z
N PRO A 1 -18.36 -7.05 -10.81
CA PRO A 1 -17.83 -7.47 -9.48
C PRO A 1 -18.12 -6.43 -8.38
N ARG A 2 -18.71 -6.88 -7.27
CA ARG A 2 -19.03 -6.03 -6.09
C ARG A 2 -17.74 -5.66 -5.37
N LYS A 3 -17.46 -4.36 -5.23
CA LYS A 3 -16.30 -3.88 -4.45
C LYS A 3 -16.63 -3.94 -2.97
N THR A 4 -15.90 -4.75 -2.22
CA THR A 4 -15.97 -4.74 -0.75
C THR A 4 -14.99 -3.68 -0.23
N SER A 5 -15.46 -2.78 0.62
CA SER A 5 -14.65 -1.74 1.25
C SER A 5 -14.79 -1.85 2.76
N THR A 6 -13.66 -1.74 3.46
CA THR A 6 -13.61 -1.71 4.92
C THR A 6 -12.79 -0.50 5.33
N THR A 7 -13.26 0.24 6.33
CA THR A 7 -12.55 1.41 6.88
C THR A 7 -12.31 1.20 8.36
N THR A 8 -11.05 1.31 8.78
CA THR A 8 -10.64 1.28 10.19
C THR A 8 -10.12 2.65 10.57
N ARG A 9 -10.51 3.14 11.75
CA ARG A 9 -10.03 4.42 12.29
C ARG A 9 -9.30 4.15 13.59
N VAL A 10 -8.13 4.77 13.73
CA VAL A 10 -7.29 4.67 14.93
C VAL A 10 -6.94 6.09 15.36
N SER A 11 -7.08 6.38 16.65
CA SER A 11 -6.73 7.68 17.20
C SER A 11 -5.21 7.86 17.19
N ILE A 12 -4.75 9.03 16.73
CA ILE A 12 -3.34 9.40 16.82
C ILE A 12 -3.04 9.75 18.29
N PRO A 13 -1.94 9.24 18.88
CA PRO A 13 -1.54 9.61 20.23
C PRO A 13 -1.36 11.12 20.37
N PRO A 14 -1.73 11.74 21.52
CA PRO A 14 -1.74 13.19 21.68
C PRO A 14 -0.36 13.85 21.52
N ASN A 15 0.71 13.09 21.77
CA ASN A 15 2.09 13.58 21.70
C ASN A 15 2.71 13.45 20.31
N VAL A 16 1.96 12.94 19.32
CA VAL A 16 2.45 12.75 17.96
C VAL A 16 1.74 13.76 17.04
N PRO A 17 2.48 14.70 16.43
CA PRO A 17 1.88 15.65 15.51
C PRO A 17 1.34 14.91 14.26
N PRO A 18 0.15 15.28 13.74
CA PRO A 18 -0.44 14.67 12.54
C PRO A 18 0.52 14.62 11.35
N GLU A 19 1.33 15.66 11.18
CA GLU A 19 2.29 15.83 10.10
C GLU A 19 3.39 14.75 10.14
N ALA A 20 3.83 14.34 11.34
CA ALA A 20 4.80 13.25 11.47
C ALA A 20 4.20 11.91 11.04
N VAL A 21 2.92 11.68 11.32
CA VAL A 21 2.22 10.47 10.83
C VAL A 21 2.10 10.49 9.32
N ILE A 22 1.72 11.63 8.73
CA ILE A 22 1.64 11.80 7.27
C ILE A 22 3.01 11.53 6.63
N SER A 23 4.08 12.12 7.16
CA SER A 23 5.45 11.89 6.68
C SER A 23 5.82 10.41 6.70
N ALA A 24 5.57 9.72 7.81
CA ALA A 24 5.83 8.28 7.93
C ALA A 24 5.01 7.43 6.94
N LEU A 25 3.76 7.81 6.67
CA LEU A 25 2.94 7.13 5.65
C LEU A 25 3.52 7.33 4.23
N GLN A 26 4.00 8.53 3.92
CA GLN A 26 4.57 8.89 2.62
C GLN A 26 5.96 8.28 2.35
N GLU A 27 6.66 7.83 3.39
CA GLU A 27 7.89 7.04 3.22
C GLU A 27 7.63 5.63 2.67
N HIS A 28 6.40 5.11 2.86
CA HIS A 28 5.89 3.80 2.46
C HIS A 28 6.55 2.60 3.15
N ILE A 29 7.82 2.71 3.55
CA ILE A 29 8.57 1.66 4.22
C ILE A 29 7.86 1.18 5.50
N PRO A 30 7.36 2.06 6.39
CA PRO A 30 6.63 1.60 7.59
C PRO A 30 5.38 0.78 7.26
N ILE A 31 4.68 1.12 6.17
CA ILE A 31 3.48 0.39 5.73
C ILE A 31 3.86 -0.99 5.22
N LEU A 32 4.96 -1.10 4.45
CA LEU A 32 5.46 -2.35 3.91
C LEU A 32 6.01 -3.27 5.01
N SER A 33 6.84 -2.74 5.91
CA SER A 33 7.50 -3.51 6.97
C SER A 33 6.50 -4.01 8.02
N ALA A 34 5.41 -3.27 8.27
CA ALA A 34 4.36 -3.67 9.19
C ALA A 34 3.43 -4.78 8.66
N GLN A 35 3.54 -5.16 7.38
CA GLN A 35 2.68 -6.20 6.80
C GLN A 35 3.02 -7.58 7.41
N PRO A 36 2.00 -8.33 7.88
CA PRO A 36 2.20 -9.71 8.30
C PRO A 36 2.83 -10.54 7.18
N TYR A 37 3.75 -11.43 7.55
CA TYR A 37 4.40 -12.37 6.64
C TYR A 37 5.28 -11.74 5.55
N MET A 38 5.60 -10.44 5.65
CA MET A 38 6.60 -9.81 4.79
C MET A 38 7.97 -10.47 5.00
N VAL A 39 8.61 -10.88 3.89
CA VAL A 39 9.96 -11.46 3.89
C VAL A 39 10.98 -10.43 3.44
N LYS A 40 10.68 -9.75 2.32
CA LYS A 40 11.55 -8.75 1.71
C LYS A 40 10.69 -7.83 0.84
N PHE A 41 11.11 -6.60 0.66
CA PHE A 41 10.61 -5.75 -0.42
C PHE A 41 11.78 -5.12 -1.17
N GLU A 42 11.60 -4.89 -2.46
CA GLU A 42 12.62 -4.34 -3.34
C GLU A 42 11.99 -3.21 -4.18
N PRO A 43 12.62 -2.03 -4.30
CA PRO A 43 12.17 -1.02 -5.25
C PRO A 43 12.15 -1.56 -6.67
N ARG A 44 11.20 -1.10 -7.49
CA ARG A 44 11.14 -1.41 -8.92
C ARG A 44 10.71 -0.19 -9.72
N ALA A 45 10.91 -0.24 -11.04
CA ALA A 45 10.35 0.73 -11.95
C ALA A 45 8.82 0.75 -11.87
N VAL A 46 8.25 1.96 -11.92
CA VAL A 46 6.81 2.18 -11.94
C VAL A 46 6.27 1.79 -13.32
N PRO A 47 5.27 0.89 -13.39
CA PRO A 47 4.66 0.49 -14.66
C PRO A 47 3.67 1.57 -15.14
N VAL A 48 4.17 2.75 -15.53
CA VAL A 48 3.33 3.93 -15.82
C VAL A 48 2.20 3.62 -16.82
N LYS A 49 2.48 2.84 -17.87
CA LYS A 49 1.50 2.45 -18.90
C LYS A 49 0.25 1.78 -18.32
N ASP A 50 0.41 0.97 -17.28
CA ASP A 50 -0.68 0.21 -16.66
C ASP A 50 -1.47 1.03 -15.63
N LEU A 51 -0.93 2.20 -15.25
CA LEU A 51 -1.44 3.02 -14.15
C LEU A 51 -2.09 4.32 -14.62
N VAL A 52 -1.73 4.83 -15.80
CA VAL A 52 -2.28 6.09 -16.36
C VAL A 52 -3.81 6.09 -16.41
N ARG A 53 -4.44 4.91 -16.56
CA ARG A 53 -5.89 4.76 -16.64
C ARG A 53 -6.53 4.24 -15.35
N ASP A 54 -5.75 4.06 -14.29
CA ASP A 54 -6.27 3.56 -13.03
C ASP A 54 -6.85 4.72 -12.20
N PRO A 55 -8.18 4.79 -12.00
CA PRO A 55 -8.81 5.88 -11.26
C PRO A 55 -8.44 5.91 -9.77
N PHE A 56 -7.80 4.85 -9.26
CA PHE A 56 -7.27 4.82 -7.89
C PHE A 56 -6.11 5.80 -7.70
N PHE A 57 -5.25 5.94 -8.72
CA PHE A 57 -4.20 6.94 -8.75
C PHE A 57 -4.73 8.21 -9.37
N ARG A 58 -4.56 9.34 -8.69
CA ARG A 58 -5.22 10.61 -9.05
C ARG A 58 -4.16 11.68 -9.28
N ALA A 59 -4.55 12.74 -9.98
CA ALA A 59 -3.67 13.87 -10.30
C ALA A 59 -3.24 14.70 -9.06
N ASP A 60 -3.93 14.55 -7.93
CA ASP A 60 -3.61 15.22 -6.67
C ASP A 60 -2.45 14.58 -5.89
N GLY A 61 -1.88 13.49 -6.41
CA GLY A 61 -0.82 12.74 -5.75
C GLY A 61 0.58 13.15 -6.22
N LEU A 62 1.54 12.93 -5.32
CA LEU A 62 2.98 13.01 -5.58
C LEU A 62 3.45 11.87 -6.52
N PRO A 63 4.73 11.90 -6.97
CA PRO A 63 5.27 10.86 -7.84
C PRO A 63 5.08 9.44 -7.30
N LEU A 64 4.74 8.53 -8.21
CA LEU A 64 4.50 7.13 -7.90
C LEU A 64 5.79 6.42 -7.48
N ARG A 65 5.69 5.48 -6.53
CA ARG A 65 6.78 4.58 -6.14
C ARG A 65 6.31 3.15 -6.21
N ALA A 66 7.08 2.26 -6.82
CA ALA A 66 6.70 0.86 -6.98
C ALA A 66 7.67 -0.07 -6.27
N PHE A 67 7.13 -1.16 -5.71
CA PHE A 67 7.89 -2.17 -4.99
C PHE A 67 7.46 -3.58 -5.41
N LEU A 68 8.39 -4.52 -5.31
CA LEU A 68 8.11 -5.95 -5.30
C LEU A 68 8.12 -6.42 -3.86
N SER A 69 6.95 -6.72 -3.29
CA SER A 69 6.84 -7.28 -1.95
C SER A 69 6.84 -8.80 -2.01
N ARG A 70 7.75 -9.45 -1.27
CA ARG A 70 7.84 -10.90 -1.15
C ARG A 70 7.22 -11.30 0.19
N ARG A 71 6.17 -12.12 0.15
CA ARG A 71 5.41 -12.53 1.34
C ARG A 71 5.30 -14.04 1.43
N ARG A 72 5.27 -14.59 2.65
CA ARG A 72 4.96 -16.01 2.85
C ARG A 72 3.45 -16.24 2.72
N SER A 73 3.05 -17.21 1.91
CA SER A 73 1.64 -17.59 1.80
C SER A 73 1.24 -18.48 2.99
N ARG A 74 0.11 -18.17 3.61
CA ARG A 74 -0.44 -18.98 4.73
C ARG A 74 -1.37 -20.10 4.26
N HIS A 75 -1.98 -19.97 3.08
CA HIS A 75 -3.21 -20.72 2.77
C HIS A 75 -3.03 -21.98 1.91
N TRP A 76 -1.96 -22.14 1.13
CA TRP A 76 -2.05 -23.11 0.02
C TRP A 76 -1.43 -24.50 0.22
N HIS A 77 -0.31 -24.73 0.93
CA HIS A 77 0.25 -26.10 1.17
C HIS A 77 1.26 -26.11 2.33
N PRO A 78 1.61 -27.28 2.93
CA PRO A 78 2.75 -27.38 3.87
C PRO A 78 4.07 -27.18 3.10
N GLY A 79 4.39 -25.92 2.83
CA GLY A 79 5.57 -25.51 2.07
C GLY A 79 5.75 -24.01 2.20
N ARG A 80 7.00 -23.56 2.39
CA ARG A 80 7.38 -22.14 2.54
C ARG A 80 7.30 -21.40 1.20
N HIS A 81 6.15 -21.39 0.56
CA HIS A 81 5.98 -20.70 -0.72
C HIS A 81 5.97 -19.20 -0.49
N THR A 82 6.93 -18.53 -1.14
CA THR A 82 7.02 -17.07 -1.16
C THR A 82 6.34 -16.56 -2.41
N VAL A 83 5.36 -15.67 -2.23
CA VAL A 83 4.66 -15.01 -3.33
C VAL A 83 5.25 -13.62 -3.52
N VAL A 84 5.49 -13.24 -4.77
CA VAL A 84 5.88 -11.89 -5.14
C VAL A 84 4.62 -11.12 -5.51
N VAL A 85 4.36 -10.04 -4.79
CA VAL A 85 3.20 -9.17 -4.99
C VAL A 85 3.72 -7.78 -5.37
N PRO A 86 3.56 -7.36 -6.64
CA PRO A 86 3.86 -6.00 -7.05
C PRO A 86 2.88 -5.03 -6.39
N CYS A 87 3.40 -3.91 -5.90
CA CYS A 87 2.59 -2.84 -5.36
C CYS A 87 3.11 -1.48 -5.79
N VAL A 88 2.19 -0.52 -5.89
CA VAL A 88 2.45 0.85 -6.31
C VAL A 88 1.82 1.78 -5.30
N PHE A 89 2.60 2.77 -4.87
CA PHE A 89 2.22 3.79 -3.91
C PHE A 89 2.13 5.15 -4.57
N GLN A 90 1.21 5.96 -4.07
CA GLN A 90 1.11 7.37 -4.38
C GLN A 90 0.84 8.15 -3.09
N SER A 91 1.81 8.97 -2.70
CA SER A 91 1.64 9.95 -1.61
C SER A 91 0.69 11.07 -2.04
N PHE A 92 0.00 11.69 -1.10
CA PHE A 92 -0.80 12.89 -1.29
C PHE A 92 -0.89 13.67 0.02
N ALA A 93 -1.47 14.87 0.00
CA ALA A 93 -1.42 15.82 1.12
C ALA A 93 -1.78 15.22 2.50
N ALA A 94 -2.78 14.33 2.57
CA ALA A 94 -3.25 13.75 3.83
C ALA A 94 -2.72 12.33 4.12
N GLY A 95 -1.87 11.75 3.26
CA GLY A 95 -1.32 10.41 3.49
C GLY A 95 -0.81 9.72 2.24
N THR A 96 -1.12 8.43 2.09
CA THR A 96 -0.70 7.62 0.93
C THR A 96 -1.76 6.61 0.54
N ARG A 97 -1.81 6.28 -0.75
CA ARG A 97 -2.60 5.17 -1.27
C ARG A 97 -1.68 4.12 -1.88
N CYS A 98 -2.11 2.87 -1.84
CA CYS A 98 -1.36 1.72 -2.34
C CYS A 98 -2.29 0.80 -3.13
N ARG A 99 -1.84 0.38 -4.31
CA ARG A 99 -2.45 -0.69 -5.09
C ARG A 99 -1.50 -1.88 -5.10
N ALA A 100 -2.02 -3.07 -4.86
CA ALA A 100 -1.30 -4.32 -5.03
C ALA A 100 -2.08 -5.25 -5.96
N ASP A 101 -1.38 -5.87 -6.90
CA ASP A 101 -1.95 -6.88 -7.79
C ASP A 101 -1.50 -8.25 -7.30
N VAL A 102 -2.44 -9.06 -6.83
CA VAL A 102 -2.16 -10.40 -6.30
C VAL A 102 -2.50 -11.48 -7.34
N GLN A 103 -2.01 -12.70 -7.10
CA GLN A 103 -2.31 -13.84 -7.95
C GLN A 103 -3.83 -14.09 -8.04
N GLY A 104 -4.30 -14.54 -9.20
CA GLY A 104 -5.72 -14.76 -9.48
C GLY A 104 -6.45 -13.53 -10.04
N GLY A 105 -5.72 -12.50 -10.48
CA GLY A 105 -6.30 -11.31 -11.13
C GLY A 105 -7.01 -10.35 -10.17
N VAL A 106 -6.74 -10.48 -8.87
CA VAL A 106 -7.34 -9.63 -7.84
C VAL A 106 -6.45 -8.41 -7.61
N THR A 107 -7.05 -7.22 -7.67
CA THR A 107 -6.41 -5.96 -7.32
C THR A 107 -6.95 -5.47 -5.98
N ILE A 108 -6.03 -5.15 -5.07
CA ILE A 108 -6.34 -4.61 -3.74
C ILE A 108 -5.87 -3.15 -3.70
N GLY A 109 -6.81 -2.24 -3.43
CA GLY A 109 -6.50 -0.84 -3.14
C GLY A 109 -6.58 -0.57 -1.64
N SER A 110 -5.69 0.24 -1.11
CA SER A 110 -5.69 0.68 0.30
C SER A 110 -5.30 2.15 0.39
N SER A 111 -6.07 2.95 1.12
CA SER A 111 -5.74 4.35 1.42
C SER A 111 -5.47 4.49 2.91
N TYR A 112 -4.39 5.18 3.26
CA TYR A 112 -3.99 5.50 4.62
C TYR A 112 -3.98 7.01 4.74
N GLU A 113 -4.86 7.55 5.58
CA GLU A 113 -5.13 8.99 5.64
C GLU A 113 -5.18 9.47 7.08
N VAL A 114 -4.56 10.62 7.32
CA VAL A 114 -4.72 11.36 8.57
C VAL A 114 -5.85 12.36 8.37
N ARG A 115 -6.86 12.29 9.24
CA ARG A 115 -8.02 13.18 9.21
C ARG A 115 -8.19 13.84 10.56
N ARG A 116 -8.50 15.14 10.56
CA ARG A 116 -8.98 15.84 11.76
C ARG A 116 -10.39 15.32 12.07
N ARG A 117 -10.67 15.13 13.36
CA ARG A 117 -11.97 14.66 13.85
C ARG A 117 -13.00 15.79 13.80
#